data_AF-A0A537T5P8-F1
#
_entry.id   AF-A0A537T5P8-F1
#
_cell.length_a   1.000
_cell.length_b   1.000
_cell.length_c   1.000
_cell.angle_alpha   90.00
_cell.angle_beta   90.00
_cell.angle_gamma   90.00
#
_symmetry.space_group_name_H-M   'P 1'
#
loop_
_entity.id
_entity.type
_entity.pdbx_description
1 polymer ?
#
loop_
_entity_poly.entity_id
_entity_poly.type
_entity_poly.pdbx_seq_one_letter_code
_entity_poly.pdbx_strand_id
1 'polypeptide(L)' 'MPVFSRHVAHPVVGFIAPCLPTKTDKLPSGGEWLHEIKHDGFRVIARKKGAQVKLYSRPGNDLTYRFPL' A
#
# COMPACT_ATOMS: atom_id res chain seq x y z
N MET A 1 -29.95 -20.91 14.66
CA MET A 1 -29.15 -20.75 13.43
C MET A 1 -27.76 -20.24 13.82
N PRO A 2 -26.70 -21.06 13.82
CA PRO A 2 -25.36 -20.52 14.03
C PRO A 2 -24.83 -19.98 12.71
N VAL A 3 -24.39 -18.72 12.71
CA VAL A 3 -23.74 -18.06 11.59
C VAL A 3 -22.30 -18.55 11.52
N PHE A 4 -21.94 -19.30 10.49
CA PHE A 4 -20.55 -19.64 10.22
C PHE A 4 -19.83 -18.42 9.62
N SER A 5 -19.18 -17.61 10.46
CA SER A 5 -18.17 -16.67 9.98
C SER A 5 -16.87 -17.43 9.70
N ARG A 6 -16.77 -17.99 8.49
CA ARG A 6 -15.56 -18.64 8.01
C ARG A 6 -14.51 -17.55 7.75
N HIS A 7 -13.67 -17.27 8.74
CA HIS A 7 -12.43 -16.54 8.50
C HIS A 7 -11.51 -17.48 7.72
N VAL A 8 -11.53 -17.37 6.39
CA VAL A 8 -10.47 -17.95 5.57
C VAL A 8 -9.21 -17.18 5.91
N ALA A 9 -8.30 -17.81 6.65
CA ALA A 9 -6.97 -17.30 6.88
C ALA A 9 -6.29 -17.17 5.52
N HIS A 10 -6.27 -15.96 4.99
CA HIS A 10 -5.44 -15.66 3.83
C HIS A 10 -3.99 -15.88 4.28
N PRO A 11 -3.18 -16.67 3.56
CA PRO A 11 -1.78 -16.79 3.88
C PRO A 11 -1.23 -15.37 3.99
N VAL A 12 -0.52 -15.10 5.08
CA VAL A 12 0.02 -13.77 5.34
C VAL A 12 1.03 -13.51 4.24
N VAL A 13 0.58 -12.85 3.17
CA VAL A 13 1.48 -12.27 2.18
C VAL A 13 2.40 -11.36 2.99
N GLY A 14 3.71 -11.56 2.82
CA GLY A 14 4.72 -10.74 3.46
C GLY A 14 4.58 -9.27 3.05
N PHE A 15 5.63 -8.49 3.25
CA PHE A 15 5.63 -7.13 2.73
C PHE A 15 5.51 -7.14 1.20
N ILE A 16 4.49 -6.47 0.66
CA ILE A 16 4.31 -6.26 -0.78
C ILE A 16 5.01 -4.94 -1.11
N ALA A 17 6.12 -5.02 -1.83
CA ALA A 17 6.85 -3.82 -2.25
C ALA A 17 6.01 -2.96 -3.19
N PRO A 18 6.11 -1.62 -3.11
CA PRO A 18 5.36 -0.75 -4.02
C PRO A 18 5.91 -0.88 -5.45
N CYS A 19 5.03 -0.78 -6.44
CA CYS A 19 5.44 -0.63 -7.84
C CYS A 19 6.26 0.66 -8.01
N LEU A 20 7.32 0.56 -8.81
CA LEU A 20 8.20 1.68 -9.14
C LEU A 20 7.80 2.27 -10.49
N PRO A 21 7.67 3.60 -10.59
CA PRO A 21 7.40 4.22 -11.87
C PRO A 21 8.60 4.06 -12.80
N THR A 22 8.35 3.78 -14.07
CA THR A 22 9.36 3.85 -15.12
C THR A 22 9.61 5.31 -15.46
N LYS A 23 10.87 5.74 -15.43
CA LYS A 23 11.25 7.12 -15.82
C LYS A 23 10.99 7.33 -17.30
N THR A 24 10.37 8.45 -17.66
CA THR A 24 10.11 8.87 -19.05
C THR A 24 10.21 10.39 -19.14
N ASP A 25 10.61 10.90 -20.30
CA ASP A 25 10.67 12.34 -20.57
C ASP A 25 9.31 12.92 -20.95
N LYS A 26 8.38 12.08 -21.41
CA LYS A 26 7.01 12.48 -21.80
C LYS A 26 5.99 11.57 -21.14
N LEU A 27 4.91 12.17 -20.63
CA LEU A 27 3.78 11.42 -20.10
C LEU A 27 3.11 10.63 -21.24
N PRO A 28 2.79 9.34 -21.01
CA PRO A 28 2.04 8.57 -21.98
C PRO A 28 0.60 9.11 -22.09
N SER A 29 -0.01 8.90 -23.25
CA SER A 29 -1.35 9.39 -23.60
C SER A 29 -2.19 8.28 -24.22
N GLY A 30 -3.52 8.49 -24.28
CA GLY A 30 -4.50 7.52 -24.77
C GLY A 30 -5.49 7.08 -23.69
N GLY A 31 -6.57 6.39 -24.10
CA GLY A 31 -7.69 6.04 -23.21
C GLY A 31 -7.36 5.04 -22.10
N GLU A 32 -6.25 4.31 -22.22
CA GLU A 32 -5.78 3.34 -21.22
C GLU A 32 -4.94 3.99 -20.10
N TRP A 33 -4.71 5.30 -20.17
CA TRP A 33 -3.85 6.01 -19.22
C TRP A 33 -4.66 6.88 -18.26
N LEU A 34 -4.39 6.71 -16.98
CA LEU A 34 -4.80 7.61 -15.92
C LEU A 34 -3.59 8.41 -15.44
N HIS A 35 -3.79 9.70 -15.15
CA HIS A 35 -2.74 10.59 -14.65
C HIS A 35 -3.06 11.02 -13.22
N GLU A 36 -2.09 10.88 -12.34
CA GLU A 36 -2.15 11.31 -10.94
C GLU A 36 -1.06 12.34 -10.64
N ILE A 37 -1.30 13.23 -9.68
CA ILE A 37 -0.31 14.20 -9.22
C ILE A 37 0.84 13.47 -8.52
N LYS A 38 2.07 13.73 -8.94
CA LYS A 38 3.25 13.25 -8.23
C LYS A 38 3.48 14.09 -6.96
N HIS A 39 3.18 13.52 -5.81
CA HIS A 39 3.59 14.09 -4.53
C HIS A 39 5.09 13.86 -4.27
N ASP A 40 5.74 14.83 -3.64
CA ASP A 40 7.10 14.67 -3.14
C ASP A 40 7.08 14.45 -1.63
N GLY A 41 7.63 13.31 -1.19
CA GLY A 41 7.52 12.87 0.20
C GLY A 41 7.85 11.39 0.37
N PHE A 42 7.47 10.83 1.53
CA PHE A 42 7.70 9.42 1.84
C PHE A 42 6.57 8.56 1.29
N ARG A 43 6.91 7.57 0.45
CA ARG A 43 5.96 6.53 0.06
C ARG A 43 5.73 5.57 1.23
N VAL A 44 4.48 5.44 1.64
CA VAL A 44 4.04 4.60 2.77
C VAL A 44 3.05 3.55 2.29
N ILE A 45 3.18 2.33 2.79
CA ILE A 45 2.18 1.26 2.64
C ILE A 45 1.51 1.06 3.99
N ALA A 46 0.19 1.26 4.03
CA ALA A 46 -0.61 1.02 5.23
C ALA A 46 -1.18 -0.39 5.21
N ARG A 47 -0.87 -1.18 6.24
CA ARG A 47 -1.49 -2.48 6.49
C ARG A 47 -2.47 -2.35 7.65
N LYS A 48 -3.74 -2.58 7.38
CA LYS A 48 -4.79 -2.62 8.40
C LYS A 48 -5.21 -4.06 8.68
N LYS A 49 -5.18 -4.48 9.94
CA LYS A 49 -5.71 -5.76 10.42
C LYS A 49 -6.64 -5.50 11.61
N GLY A 50 -7.94 -5.55 11.37
CA GLY A 50 -8.93 -5.13 12.38
C GLY A 50 -8.72 -3.67 12.77
N ALA A 51 -8.48 -3.42 14.06
CA ALA A 51 -8.18 -2.10 14.63
C ALA A 51 -6.68 -1.71 14.53
N GLN A 52 -5.79 -2.66 14.26
CA GLN A 52 -4.36 -2.37 14.17
C GLN A 52 -4.00 -1.83 12.78
N VAL A 53 -3.23 -0.75 12.74
CA VAL A 53 -2.60 -0.20 11.53
C VAL A 53 -1.09 -0.23 11.73
N LYS A 54 -0.37 -0.72 10.70
CA LYS A 54 1.08 -0.58 10.57
C LYS A 54 1.40 0.16 9.29
N LEU A 55 2.39 1.05 9.36
CA LEU A 55 2.88 1.79 8.21
C LEU A 55 4.27 1.29 7.85
N TYR A 56 4.52 1.06 6.57
CA TYR A 56 5.80 0.60 6.07
C TYR A 56 6.37 1.58 5.05
N SER A 57 7.67 1.85 5.13
CA SER A 57 8.41 2.58 4.10
C SER A 57 8.56 1.75 2.81
N ARG A 58 9.06 2.38 1.73
CA ARG A 58 9.39 1.70 0.47
C ARG A 58 10.22 0.40 0.63
N PRO A 59 11.32 0.36 1.43
CA PRO A 59 12.07 -0.88 1.68
C PRO A 59 11.43 -1.82 2.72
N GLY A 60 10.27 -1.47 3.30
CA GLY A 60 9.55 -2.31 4.27
C GLY A 60 9.84 -2.04 5.74
N ASN A 61 10.60 -0.99 6.08
CA ASN A 61 10.84 -0.61 7.48
C ASN A 61 9.55 -0.09 8.13
N ASP A 62 9.30 -0.46 9.39
CA ASP A 62 8.16 0.04 10.17
C ASP A 62 8.32 1.56 10.41
N LEU A 63 7.32 2.32 9.96
CA LEU A 63 7.22 3.77 10.07
C LEU A 63 6.12 4.22 11.04
N THR A 64 5.42 3.30 11.70
CA THR A 64 4.25 3.63 12.53
C THR A 64 4.60 4.64 13.62
N TYR A 65 5.82 4.54 14.19
CA TYR A 65 6.30 5.48 15.21
C TYR A 65 6.45 6.94 14.74
N ARG A 66 6.56 7.18 13.42
CA ARG A 66 6.68 8.53 12.85
C ARG A 66 5.34 9.21 12.63
N PHE A 67 4.24 8.46 12.70
CA PHE A 67 2.88 8.95 12.48
C PHE A 67 2.00 8.50 13.66
N PRO A 68 2.19 9.11 14.84
CA PRO A 68 1.36 8.80 16.00
C PRO A 68 -0.11 9.16 15.73
N LEU A 69 -1.00 8.48 16.44
CA LEU A 69 -2.44 8.79 16.47
C LEU A 69 -2.72 10.06 17.26
#